data_AF-A0A1G2FNV3-F1
#
_entry.id   AF-A0A1G2FNV3-F1
#
_cell.length_a   1.000
_cell.length_b   1.000
_cell.length_c   1.000
_cell.angle_alpha   90.00
_cell.angle_beta   90.00
_cell.angle_gamma   90.00
#
_symmetry.space_group_name_H-M   'P 1'
#
loop_
_entity.id
_entity.type
_entity.pdbx_description
1 polymer ?
#
loop_
_entity_poly.entity_id
_entity_poly.type
_entity_poly.pdbx_seq_one_letter_code
_entity_poly.pdbx_strand_id
1 'polypeptide(L)'
;MINKAEFWSIAHVNNDTLQECLEYSEKSFCSDIGWLKYLIAETPNGSILQKNILYDIPRNHKVYLAHVTKNFGSILKDGKILSSSGCLVGSIYCTPVIQEREKFRLHNLGEYIFLKEAPKFTKNKKDVALLLIELELPHSTTTSSIGIDYLKLGMVHFSVFSELSYLLSYDELKELEKATIDAIRKASSLLTVIESFSPESISHNFKKFYGLYKQTITELPILGYFLFEVLCEYIALFQKGEDVDRYHHLGELYCANFKNLIFSVCPDLTRSFNLGLFQPNFNDIVKYLETINIITKENISSFENYLIQRLRYLIINRFYHNVKHESNTKKSFWQNIEWNLNYLQHQLTPLLGHTIHRLLRNMHRYPNFYFYFDQYKALQIWNYWNHNHIALPYNAVLPKGEIGINPANPSMKYRIFSTKIWHKNGYSYLSKEQELPLMIEPRLAELNMLLMRKKS
;
A
#
# COMPACT_ATOMS: atom_id res chain seq x y z
N MET A 1 -29.25 1.44 6.38
CA MET A 1 -28.27 1.01 5.36
C MET A 1 -27.00 1.82 5.58
N ILE A 2 -25.87 1.18 5.90
CA ILE A 2 -24.60 1.91 5.99
C ILE A 2 -24.18 2.32 4.58
N ASN A 3 -23.83 3.59 4.39
CA ASN A 3 -23.45 4.11 3.09
C ASN A 3 -22.07 3.57 2.69
N LYS A 4 -21.99 2.63 1.75
CA LYS A 4 -20.72 2.03 1.31
C LYS A 4 -19.72 3.08 0.78
N ALA A 5 -20.21 4.22 0.28
CA ALA A 5 -19.36 5.32 -0.14
C ALA A 5 -18.54 5.90 1.04
N GLU A 6 -19.06 5.81 2.27
CA GLU A 6 -18.37 6.28 3.47
C GLU A 6 -17.12 5.44 3.79
N PHE A 7 -17.20 4.12 3.66
CA PHE A 7 -16.03 3.24 3.86
C PHE A 7 -14.92 3.51 2.85
N TRP A 8 -15.30 3.73 1.59
CA TRP A 8 -14.34 4.12 0.56
C TRP A 8 -13.79 5.52 0.82
N SER A 9 -14.60 6.48 1.24
CA SER A 9 -14.14 7.81 1.62
C SER A 9 -13.10 7.78 2.73
N ILE A 10 -13.28 6.94 3.76
CA ILE A 10 -12.31 6.78 4.86
C ILE A 10 -10.97 6.24 4.34
N ALA A 11 -11.01 5.32 3.38
CA ALA A 11 -9.80 4.73 2.80
C ALA A 11 -9.09 5.64 1.80
N HIS A 12 -9.75 6.68 1.29
CA HIS A 12 -9.13 7.65 0.39
C HIS A 12 -8.56 8.84 1.16
N VAL A 13 -7.50 9.41 0.59
CA VAL A 13 -6.84 10.61 1.10
C VAL A 13 -6.85 11.65 -0.01
N ASN A 14 -7.57 12.75 0.19
CA ASN A 14 -7.49 13.92 -0.68
C ASN A 14 -6.34 14.81 -0.20
N ASN A 15 -5.30 14.94 -1.02
CA ASN A 15 -4.11 15.72 -0.67
C ASN A 15 -4.43 17.21 -0.51
N ASP A 16 -5.34 17.78 -1.30
CA ASP A 16 -5.66 19.21 -1.20
C ASP A 16 -6.33 19.51 0.16
N THR A 17 -7.33 18.71 0.55
CA THR A 17 -7.97 18.79 1.88
C THR A 17 -6.96 18.55 3.01
N LEU A 18 -6.01 17.62 2.80
CA LEU A 18 -4.97 17.34 3.78
C LEU A 18 -4.05 18.55 4.00
N GLN A 19 -3.67 19.25 2.92
CA GLN A 19 -2.88 20.48 3.02
C GLN A 19 -3.64 21.59 3.75
N GLU A 20 -4.94 21.77 3.48
CA GLU A 20 -5.77 22.74 4.21
C GLU A 20 -5.82 22.43 5.71
N CYS A 21 -6.01 21.16 6.07
CA CYS A 21 -6.06 20.72 7.47
C CYS A 21 -4.72 20.85 8.21
N LEU A 22 -3.60 20.84 7.49
CA LEU A 22 -2.27 21.05 8.07
C LEU A 22 -2.11 22.48 8.61
N GLU A 23 -2.89 23.47 8.20
CA GLU A 23 -2.78 24.83 8.74
C GLU A 23 -3.35 24.92 10.16
N TYR A 24 -4.40 24.14 10.47
CA TYR A 24 -5.20 24.33 11.68
C TYR A 24 -5.04 23.26 12.77
N SER A 25 -4.39 22.12 12.46
CA SER A 25 -4.31 20.99 13.41
C SER A 25 -3.11 21.09 14.37
N GLU A 26 -3.15 20.46 15.54
CA GLU A 26 -1.97 20.37 16.42
C GLU A 26 -1.06 19.18 16.05
N LYS A 27 0.22 19.24 16.43
CA LYS A 27 1.12 18.06 16.36
C LYS A 27 0.61 17.01 17.35
N SER A 28 0.32 15.80 16.86
CA SER A 28 -0.19 14.70 17.68
C SER A 28 0.17 13.34 17.09
N PHE A 29 0.66 12.41 17.91
CA PHE A 29 0.92 11.04 17.48
C PHE A 29 -0.35 10.15 17.46
N CYS A 30 -1.52 10.75 17.68
CA CYS A 30 -2.80 10.05 17.75
C CYS A 30 -3.70 10.28 16.53
N SER A 31 -3.25 11.03 15.51
CA SER A 31 -4.04 11.28 14.28
C SER A 31 -3.17 11.26 13.02
N ASP A 32 -3.82 11.07 11.85
CA ASP A 32 -3.11 11.06 10.56
C ASP A 32 -2.46 12.41 10.27
N ILE A 33 -3.17 13.51 10.54
CA ILE A 33 -2.66 14.87 10.34
C ILE A 33 -1.53 15.18 11.31
N GLY A 34 -1.66 14.80 12.59
CA GLY A 34 -0.62 15.04 13.57
C GLY A 34 0.67 14.27 13.27
N TRP A 35 0.57 13.02 12.77
CA TRP A 35 1.72 12.29 12.24
C TRP A 35 2.32 12.98 11.02
N LEU A 36 1.49 13.42 10.07
CA LEU A 36 1.98 14.14 8.90
C LEU A 36 2.74 15.41 9.28
N LYS A 37 2.23 16.20 10.24
CA LYS A 37 2.94 17.38 10.78
C LYS A 37 4.28 17.03 11.39
N TYR A 38 4.34 15.96 12.16
CA TYR A 38 5.61 15.47 12.72
C TYR A 38 6.58 15.07 11.60
N LEU A 39 6.13 14.29 10.62
CA LEU A 39 7.00 13.83 9.53
C LEU A 39 7.53 14.99 8.69
N ILE A 40 6.69 15.98 8.38
CA ILE A 40 7.10 17.18 7.64
C ILE A 40 8.14 17.98 8.41
N ALA A 41 7.95 18.17 9.73
CA ALA A 41 8.79 19.06 10.53
C ALA A 41 10.08 18.40 11.03
N GLU A 42 10.05 17.12 11.36
CA GLU A 42 11.11 16.45 12.13
C GLU A 42 11.96 15.47 11.30
N THR A 43 11.67 15.31 9.99
CA THR A 43 12.44 14.39 9.14
C THR A 43 13.18 15.13 8.03
N PRO A 44 14.41 14.70 7.66
CA PRO A 44 15.23 15.38 6.65
C PRO A 44 14.53 15.59 5.31
N ASN A 45 13.73 14.62 4.86
CA ASN A 45 13.01 14.67 3.59
C ASN A 45 11.51 14.97 3.76
N GLY A 46 11.06 15.41 4.94
CA GLY A 46 9.64 15.58 5.26
C GLY A 46 8.89 16.55 4.35
N SER A 47 9.56 17.58 3.84
CA SER A 47 9.00 18.59 2.92
C SER A 47 8.42 17.98 1.65
N ILE A 48 8.92 16.81 1.22
CA ILE A 48 8.47 16.12 0.02
C ILE A 48 7.04 15.57 0.17
N LEU A 49 6.55 15.39 1.40
CA LEU A 49 5.17 14.98 1.67
C LEU A 49 4.17 16.09 1.35
N GLN A 50 4.63 17.32 1.14
CA GLN A 50 3.79 18.44 0.67
C GLN A 50 4.01 18.77 -0.80
N LYS A 51 5.22 18.52 -1.31
CA LYS A 51 5.67 18.94 -2.65
C LYS A 51 6.03 17.76 -3.55
N ASN A 52 5.35 16.63 -3.39
CA ASN A 52 5.60 15.45 -4.21
C ASN A 52 5.07 15.65 -5.63
N ILE A 53 5.84 15.24 -6.63
CA ILE A 53 5.46 15.35 -8.04
C ILE A 53 4.14 14.60 -8.35
N LEU A 54 3.82 13.55 -7.60
CA LEU A 54 2.55 12.81 -7.74
C LEU A 54 1.32 13.70 -7.58
N TYR A 55 1.40 14.76 -6.79
CA TYR A 55 0.26 15.63 -6.51
C TYR A 55 -0.08 16.53 -7.70
N ASP A 56 0.88 16.78 -8.59
CA ASP A 56 0.67 17.63 -9.76
C ASP A 56 0.21 16.85 -11.00
N ILE A 57 0.35 15.52 -11.00
CA ILE A 57 0.00 14.69 -12.16
C ILE A 57 -1.48 14.84 -12.56
N PRO A 58 -2.46 14.71 -11.64
CA PRO A 58 -3.88 14.81 -11.99
C PRO A 58 -4.31 16.20 -12.47
N ARG A 59 -3.50 17.23 -12.22
CA ARG A 59 -3.76 18.62 -12.66
C ARG A 59 -3.51 18.82 -14.15
N ASN A 60 -2.79 17.90 -14.80
CA ASN A 60 -2.49 17.99 -16.22
C ASN A 60 -3.59 17.31 -17.05
N HIS A 61 -4.00 17.95 -18.14
CA HIS A 61 -4.93 17.33 -19.10
C HIS A 61 -4.29 16.13 -19.82
N LYS A 62 -2.98 16.21 -20.09
CA LYS A 62 -2.21 15.16 -20.74
C LYS A 62 -1.21 14.56 -19.75
N VAL A 63 -1.34 13.25 -19.52
CA VAL A 63 -0.54 12.52 -18.53
C VAL A 63 0.18 11.35 -19.19
N TYR A 64 1.39 11.06 -18.73
CA TYR A 64 2.17 9.91 -19.20
C TYR A 64 2.51 9.02 -18.02
N LEU A 65 2.21 7.73 -18.16
CA LEU A 65 2.43 6.73 -17.13
C LEU A 65 3.20 5.54 -17.71
N ALA A 66 4.08 4.96 -16.90
CA ALA A 66 4.85 3.78 -17.23
C ALA A 66 4.23 2.54 -16.57
N HIS A 67 3.85 1.55 -17.36
CA HIS A 67 3.39 0.25 -16.90
C HIS A 67 4.48 -0.81 -17.14
N VAL A 68 5.03 -1.37 -16.06
CA VAL A 68 5.97 -2.49 -16.11
C VAL A 68 5.20 -3.80 -16.06
N THR A 69 5.47 -4.72 -16.99
CA THR A 69 4.88 -6.05 -17.02
C THR A 69 5.94 -7.13 -17.23
N LYS A 70 5.69 -8.35 -16.74
CA LYS A 70 6.53 -9.54 -17.00
C LYS A 70 5.88 -10.54 -17.96
N ASN A 71 4.68 -10.23 -18.43
CA ASN A 71 3.84 -11.09 -19.26
C ASN A 71 3.49 -10.35 -20.56
N PHE A 72 4.47 -9.66 -21.15
CA PHE A 72 4.24 -8.83 -22.32
C PHE A 72 3.68 -9.63 -23.50
N GLY A 73 4.18 -10.84 -23.73
CA GLY A 73 3.68 -11.75 -24.76
C GLY A 73 2.20 -12.11 -24.58
N SER A 74 1.76 -12.34 -23.34
CA SER A 74 0.34 -12.58 -23.04
C SER A 74 -0.51 -11.33 -23.29
N ILE A 75 -0.06 -10.16 -22.84
CA ILE A 75 -0.76 -8.89 -23.07
C ILE A 75 -0.94 -8.60 -24.56
N LEU A 76 0.12 -8.82 -25.36
CA LEU A 76 0.05 -8.65 -26.81
C LEU A 76 -0.92 -9.65 -27.47
N LYS A 77 -0.91 -10.91 -27.02
CA LYS A 77 -1.82 -11.94 -27.54
C LYS A 77 -3.28 -11.64 -27.20
N ASP A 78 -3.56 -11.21 -25.97
CA ASP A 78 -4.91 -10.96 -25.47
C ASP A 78 -5.43 -9.58 -25.89
N GLY A 79 -4.55 -8.67 -26.33
CA GLY A 79 -4.87 -7.31 -26.74
C GLY A 79 -5.30 -6.39 -25.59
N LYS A 80 -5.02 -6.77 -24.34
CA LYS A 80 -5.64 -6.19 -23.14
C LYS A 80 -4.66 -5.97 -22.00
N ILE A 81 -4.75 -4.81 -21.35
CA ILE A 81 -4.14 -4.53 -20.05
C ILE A 81 -5.20 -4.63 -18.98
N LEU A 82 -4.96 -5.50 -18.01
CA LEU A 82 -5.87 -5.78 -16.90
C LEU A 82 -5.40 -5.11 -15.61
N SER A 83 -6.36 -4.85 -14.73
CA SER A 83 -6.10 -4.27 -13.40
C SER A 83 -5.63 -5.32 -12.39
N SER A 84 -5.07 -4.88 -11.26
CA SER A 84 -4.58 -5.79 -10.21
C SER A 84 -5.18 -5.46 -8.84
N SER A 85 -5.49 -6.50 -8.03
CA SER A 85 -5.98 -6.33 -6.65
C SER A 85 -4.87 -6.05 -5.63
N GLY A 86 -3.86 -5.25 -6.04
CA GLY A 86 -2.72 -4.84 -5.22
C GLY A 86 -3.06 -3.70 -4.24
N CYS A 87 -2.04 -2.94 -3.83
CA CYS A 87 -2.18 -1.76 -2.97
C CYS A 87 -3.08 -0.65 -3.56
N LEU A 88 -3.32 -0.67 -4.86
CA LEU A 88 -4.23 0.25 -5.57
C LEU A 88 -5.57 -0.40 -5.96
N VAL A 89 -5.92 -1.53 -5.32
CA VAL A 89 -7.30 -2.05 -5.18
C VAL A 89 -8.09 -2.26 -6.48
N GLY A 90 -7.43 -2.52 -7.61
CA GLY A 90 -8.09 -2.71 -8.91
C GLY A 90 -7.80 -1.60 -9.91
N SER A 91 -6.81 -0.75 -9.69
CA SER A 91 -6.24 0.06 -10.76
C SER A 91 -5.31 -0.76 -11.67
N ILE A 92 -5.01 -0.22 -12.85
CA ILE A 92 -3.79 -0.60 -13.58
C ILE A 92 -2.63 0.11 -12.88
N TYR A 93 -1.68 -0.68 -12.37
CA TYR A 93 -0.52 -0.15 -11.67
C TYR A 93 0.47 0.50 -12.64
N CYS A 94 0.89 1.71 -12.33
CA CYS A 94 1.85 2.48 -13.09
C CYS A 94 2.79 3.26 -12.18
N THR A 95 3.78 3.88 -12.82
CA THR A 95 4.63 4.91 -12.24
C THR A 95 4.62 6.15 -13.13
N PRO A 96 4.84 7.36 -12.59
CA PRO A 96 4.85 8.58 -13.38
C PRO A 96 5.92 8.60 -14.47
N VAL A 97 5.60 9.26 -15.58
CA VAL A 97 6.56 9.65 -16.60
C VAL A 97 6.43 11.15 -16.82
N ILE A 98 7.50 11.88 -16.55
CA ILE A 98 7.50 13.34 -16.62
C ILE A 98 7.98 13.78 -18.00
N GLN A 99 7.14 14.54 -18.70
CA GLN A 99 7.52 15.08 -20.00
C GLN A 99 8.45 16.29 -19.82
N GLU A 100 9.69 16.16 -20.29
CA GLU A 100 10.71 17.20 -20.29
C GLU A 100 11.01 17.59 -21.75
N ARG A 101 10.28 18.59 -22.26
CA ARG A 101 10.26 18.94 -23.69
C ARG A 101 9.81 17.73 -24.54
N GLU A 102 10.69 17.20 -25.37
CA GLU A 102 10.43 16.01 -26.22
C GLU A 102 10.83 14.69 -25.55
N LYS A 103 11.27 14.73 -24.28
CA LYS A 103 11.77 13.55 -23.55
C LYS A 103 10.77 13.12 -22.48
N PHE A 104 10.79 11.83 -22.17
CA PHE A 104 9.90 11.22 -21.19
C PHE A 104 10.73 10.64 -20.04
N ARG A 105 10.97 11.42 -18.99
CA ARG A 105 11.76 10.97 -17.83
C ARG A 105 10.94 10.00 -16.98
N LEU A 106 11.49 8.83 -16.73
CA LEU A 106 10.86 7.82 -15.89
C LEU A 106 11.07 8.16 -14.41
N HIS A 107 10.01 8.05 -13.60
CA HIS A 107 10.10 8.17 -12.15
C HIS A 107 11.05 7.09 -11.57
N ASN A 108 11.82 7.42 -10.53
CA ASN A 108 12.85 6.51 -10.00
C ASN A 108 12.31 5.15 -9.52
N LEU A 109 11.07 5.11 -9.03
CA LEU A 109 10.37 3.86 -8.74
C LEU A 109 10.17 2.99 -9.99
N GLY A 110 9.74 3.58 -11.11
CA GLY A 110 9.51 2.86 -12.36
C GLY A 110 10.80 2.28 -12.92
N GLU A 111 11.88 3.07 -12.85
CA GLU A 111 13.23 2.63 -13.19
C GLU A 111 13.66 1.43 -12.33
N TYR A 112 13.49 1.52 -11.01
CA TYR A 112 13.84 0.43 -10.10
C TYR A 112 13.03 -0.84 -10.41
N ILE A 113 11.73 -0.71 -10.63
CA ILE A 113 10.87 -1.85 -10.92
C ILE A 113 11.29 -2.52 -12.23
N PHE A 114 11.51 -1.75 -13.28
CA PHE A 114 11.90 -2.28 -14.58
C PHE A 114 13.30 -2.92 -14.58
N LEU A 115 14.29 -2.24 -14.02
CA LEU A 115 15.69 -2.67 -14.11
C LEU A 115 16.09 -3.70 -13.04
N LYS A 116 15.45 -3.69 -11.87
CA LYS A 116 15.86 -4.51 -10.72
C LYS A 116 14.77 -5.46 -10.24
N GLU A 117 13.54 -4.99 -10.08
CA GLU A 117 12.47 -5.79 -9.48
C GLU A 117 11.94 -6.84 -10.45
N ALA A 118 11.27 -6.43 -11.53
CA ALA A 118 10.62 -7.31 -12.49
C ALA A 118 11.53 -8.41 -13.06
N PRO A 119 12.81 -8.17 -13.40
CA PRO A 119 13.73 -9.21 -13.86
C PRO A 119 14.03 -10.30 -12.83
N LYS A 120 13.85 -10.06 -11.52
CA LYS A 120 14.01 -11.07 -10.45
C LYS A 120 12.77 -11.95 -10.29
N PHE A 121 11.58 -11.45 -10.64
CA PHE A 121 10.30 -12.16 -10.48
C PHE A 121 9.83 -12.91 -11.74
N THR A 122 10.67 -12.98 -12.78
CA THR A 122 10.40 -13.73 -14.00
C THR A 122 11.50 -14.75 -14.29
N LYS A 123 11.11 -15.90 -14.85
CA LYS A 123 12.05 -16.86 -15.45
C LYS A 123 12.48 -16.43 -16.85
N ASN A 124 11.63 -15.69 -17.57
CA ASN A 124 11.90 -15.21 -18.92
C ASN A 124 12.06 -13.69 -18.94
N LYS A 125 13.32 -13.23 -18.87
CA LYS A 125 13.64 -11.79 -18.87
C LYS A 125 13.20 -11.08 -20.15
N LYS A 126 13.06 -11.80 -21.28
CA LYS A 126 12.60 -11.22 -22.55
C LYS A 126 11.12 -10.83 -22.52
N ASP A 127 10.36 -11.33 -21.56
CA ASP A 127 8.93 -11.04 -21.39
C ASP A 127 8.68 -9.83 -20.46
N VAL A 128 9.75 -9.25 -19.91
CA VAL A 128 9.68 -8.00 -19.16
C VAL A 128 9.66 -6.84 -20.13
N ALA A 129 8.60 -6.04 -20.07
CA ALA A 129 8.43 -4.86 -20.92
C ALA A 129 8.02 -3.64 -20.09
N LEU A 130 8.35 -2.48 -20.65
CA LEU A 130 7.94 -1.19 -20.17
C LEU A 130 7.06 -0.53 -21.23
N LEU A 131 5.80 -0.29 -20.88
CA LEU A 131 4.83 0.36 -21.75
C LEU A 131 4.65 1.80 -21.31
N LEU A 132 4.59 2.73 -22.27
CA LEU A 132 4.18 4.10 -22.03
C LEU A 132 2.70 4.23 -22.35
N ILE A 133 1.91 4.63 -21.37
CA ILE A 133 0.49 4.93 -21.52
C ILE A 133 0.35 6.46 -21.53
N GLU A 134 -0.03 7.00 -22.68
CA GLU A 134 -0.41 8.39 -22.85
C GLU A 134 -1.91 8.51 -22.58
N LEU A 135 -2.29 9.40 -21.67
CA LEU A 135 -3.66 9.62 -21.22
C LEU A 135 -4.08 11.06 -21.54
N GLU A 136 -5.31 11.22 -22.00
CA GLU A 136 -6.02 12.50 -22.05
C GLU A 136 -7.16 12.46 -21.03
N LEU A 137 -7.01 13.22 -19.95
CA LEU A 137 -7.98 13.28 -18.84
C LEU A 137 -9.13 14.22 -19.19
N PRO A 138 -10.40 13.77 -19.16
CA PRO A 138 -11.56 14.63 -19.39
C PRO A 138 -11.57 15.87 -18.48
N HIS A 139 -12.12 16.99 -18.94
CA HIS A 139 -12.29 18.21 -18.11
C HIS A 139 -13.15 17.97 -16.85
N SER A 140 -14.01 16.97 -16.86
CA SER A 140 -14.80 16.57 -15.69
C SER A 140 -14.00 15.80 -14.64
N THR A 141 -12.77 15.38 -14.94
CA THR A 141 -11.89 14.70 -13.98
C THR A 141 -11.51 15.67 -12.87
N THR A 142 -11.53 15.22 -11.62
CA THR A 142 -11.04 16.06 -10.53
C THR A 142 -9.57 16.39 -10.71
N THR A 143 -9.21 17.65 -10.50
CA THR A 143 -7.81 18.10 -10.47
C THR A 143 -7.14 17.79 -9.14
N SER A 144 -7.91 17.40 -8.12
CA SER A 144 -7.38 17.05 -6.81
C SER A 144 -6.63 15.72 -6.85
N SER A 145 -5.48 15.69 -6.17
CA SER A 145 -4.74 14.45 -6.00
C SER A 145 -5.38 13.61 -4.90
N ILE A 146 -6.02 12.51 -5.30
CA ILE A 146 -6.72 11.59 -4.38
C ILE A 146 -6.06 10.23 -4.45
N GLY A 147 -5.57 9.75 -3.30
CA GLY A 147 -4.93 8.45 -3.16
C GLY A 147 -5.74 7.49 -2.30
N ILE A 148 -5.30 6.25 -2.24
CA ILE A 148 -5.88 5.18 -1.42
C ILE A 148 -4.87 4.68 -0.39
N ASP A 149 -5.27 4.71 0.88
CA ASP A 149 -4.54 4.08 1.98
C ASP A 149 -5.08 2.66 2.16
N TYR A 150 -4.36 1.69 1.60
CA TYR A 150 -4.79 0.29 1.64
C TYR A 150 -4.79 -0.31 3.06
N LEU A 151 -4.12 0.33 4.04
CA LEU A 151 -4.13 -0.07 5.44
C LEU A 151 -5.49 0.24 6.11
N LYS A 152 -6.28 1.16 5.53
CA LYS A 152 -7.64 1.51 5.97
C LYS A 152 -8.74 0.63 5.39
N LEU A 153 -8.41 -0.37 4.55
CA LEU A 153 -9.42 -1.19 3.87
C LEU A 153 -10.15 -2.21 4.76
N GLY A 154 -9.87 -2.27 6.05
CA GLY A 154 -10.51 -3.23 6.96
C GLY A 154 -12.05 -3.18 6.90
N MET A 155 -12.63 -1.97 6.95
CA MET A 155 -14.08 -1.79 6.84
C MET A 155 -14.63 -2.27 5.48
N VAL A 156 -13.93 -1.92 4.40
CA VAL A 156 -14.28 -2.34 3.03
C VAL A 156 -14.25 -3.86 2.91
N HIS A 157 -13.18 -4.49 3.41
CA HIS A 157 -13.02 -5.94 3.39
C HIS A 157 -14.14 -6.65 4.13
N PHE A 158 -14.51 -6.14 5.32
CA PHE A 158 -15.61 -6.71 6.09
C PHE A 158 -16.96 -6.53 5.39
N SER A 159 -17.21 -5.37 4.78
CA SER A 159 -18.44 -5.12 4.00
C SER A 159 -18.56 -6.09 2.82
N VAL A 160 -17.48 -6.24 2.04
CA VAL A 160 -17.43 -7.16 0.91
C VAL A 160 -17.65 -8.60 1.36
N PHE A 161 -17.03 -9.01 2.46
CA PHE A 161 -17.27 -10.33 3.05
C PHE A 161 -18.73 -10.51 3.46
N SER A 162 -19.30 -9.57 4.20
CA SER A 162 -20.67 -9.66 4.72
C SER A 162 -21.67 -9.87 3.59
N GLU A 163 -21.48 -9.16 2.48
CA GLU A 163 -22.34 -9.23 1.31
C GLU A 163 -22.18 -10.50 0.48
N LEU A 164 -20.97 -11.05 0.42
CA LEU A 164 -20.66 -12.25 -0.37
C LEU A 164 -20.59 -13.52 0.46
N SER A 165 -20.86 -13.44 1.76
CA SER A 165 -20.82 -14.58 2.70
C SER A 165 -21.74 -15.73 2.24
N TYR A 166 -22.84 -15.42 1.54
CA TYR A 166 -23.76 -16.41 0.96
C TYR A 166 -23.12 -17.33 -0.09
N LEU A 167 -21.96 -16.96 -0.64
CA LEU A 167 -21.22 -17.81 -1.58
C LEU A 167 -20.48 -18.95 -0.88
N LEU A 168 -20.27 -18.85 0.44
CA LEU A 168 -19.62 -19.87 1.27
C LEU A 168 -20.64 -20.92 1.68
N SER A 169 -20.21 -22.18 1.73
CA SER A 169 -20.99 -23.20 2.43
C SER A 169 -21.09 -22.89 3.92
N TYR A 170 -22.05 -23.51 4.61
CA TYR A 170 -22.20 -23.35 6.05
C TYR A 170 -20.92 -23.75 6.83
N ASP A 171 -20.27 -24.85 6.43
CA ASP A 171 -19.04 -25.32 7.07
C ASP A 171 -17.86 -24.39 6.78
N GLU A 172 -17.73 -23.91 5.54
CA GLU A 172 -16.73 -22.93 5.13
C GLU A 172 -16.86 -21.62 5.93
N LEU A 173 -18.09 -21.14 6.10
CA LEU A 173 -18.38 -19.94 6.88
C LEU A 173 -18.01 -20.15 8.36
N LYS A 174 -18.45 -21.25 8.97
CA LYS A 174 -18.12 -21.57 10.37
C LYS A 174 -16.61 -21.72 10.61
N GLU A 175 -15.92 -22.38 9.69
CA GLU A 175 -14.46 -22.52 9.77
C GLU A 175 -13.78 -21.17 9.70
N LEU A 176 -14.18 -20.31 8.75
CA LEU A 176 -13.64 -18.97 8.58
C LEU A 176 -13.90 -18.09 9.81
N GLU A 177 -15.11 -18.12 10.36
CA GLU A 177 -15.47 -17.38 11.58
C GLU A 177 -14.62 -17.83 12.76
N LYS A 178 -14.53 -19.14 13.00
CA LYS A 178 -13.71 -19.70 14.07
C LYS A 178 -12.24 -19.33 13.91
N ALA A 179 -11.68 -19.53 12.71
CA ALA A 179 -10.29 -19.20 12.41
C ALA A 179 -9.99 -17.71 12.60
N THR A 180 -10.93 -16.85 12.22
CA THR A 180 -10.83 -15.39 12.42
C THR A 180 -10.80 -15.03 13.90
N ILE A 181 -11.73 -15.58 14.68
CA ILE A 181 -11.81 -15.34 16.13
C ILE A 181 -10.54 -15.86 16.81
N ASP A 182 -10.09 -17.06 16.46
CA ASP A 182 -8.89 -17.68 17.04
C ASP A 182 -7.62 -16.88 16.71
N ALA A 183 -7.48 -16.38 15.47
CA ALA A 183 -6.37 -15.52 15.07
C ALA A 183 -6.32 -14.22 15.90
N ILE A 184 -7.46 -13.54 16.06
CA ILE A 184 -7.55 -12.32 16.89
C ILE A 184 -7.28 -12.65 18.36
N ARG A 185 -7.80 -13.78 18.87
CA ARG A 185 -7.56 -14.22 20.25
C ARG A 185 -6.09 -14.42 20.53
N LYS A 186 -5.35 -15.09 19.64
CA LYS A 186 -3.91 -15.29 19.79
C LYS A 186 -3.12 -13.98 19.72
N ALA A 187 -3.59 -13.01 18.95
CA ALA A 187 -2.98 -11.69 18.87
C ALA A 187 -3.31 -10.75 20.04
N SER A 188 -4.29 -11.09 20.88
CA SER A 188 -4.77 -10.24 21.98
C SER A 188 -3.66 -9.83 22.95
N SER A 189 -2.64 -10.66 23.16
CA SER A 189 -1.49 -10.32 24.00
C SER A 189 -0.74 -9.09 23.50
N LEU A 190 -0.47 -9.00 22.18
CA LEU A 190 0.17 -7.83 21.59
C LEU A 190 -0.74 -6.61 21.68
N LEU A 191 -2.03 -6.78 21.34
CA LEU A 191 -3.01 -5.69 21.36
C LEU A 191 -3.18 -5.13 22.78
N THR A 192 -3.21 -5.99 23.79
CA THR A 192 -3.24 -5.61 25.21
C THR A 192 -2.00 -4.81 25.58
N VAL A 193 -0.80 -5.23 25.15
CA VAL A 193 0.45 -4.49 25.43
C VAL A 193 0.39 -3.09 24.84
N ILE A 194 -0.05 -2.96 23.58
CA ILE A 194 -0.12 -1.68 22.86
C ILE A 194 -1.12 -0.71 23.50
N GLU A 195 -2.22 -1.23 24.04
CA GLU A 195 -3.25 -0.42 24.68
C GLU A 195 -2.94 -0.07 26.14
N SER A 196 -2.32 -0.99 26.88
CA SER A 196 -2.15 -0.88 28.33
C SER A 196 -0.87 -0.14 28.74
N PHE A 197 0.15 -0.14 27.90
CA PHE A 197 1.44 0.47 28.21
C PHE A 197 1.70 1.73 27.39
N SER A 198 2.39 2.68 28.01
CA SER A 198 2.89 3.87 27.34
C SER A 198 4.03 3.51 26.37
N PRO A 199 4.26 4.31 25.32
CA PRO A 199 5.39 4.11 24.41
C PRO A 199 6.73 4.05 25.15
N GLU A 200 6.89 4.86 26.19
CA GLU A 200 8.09 4.89 27.03
C GLU A 200 8.26 3.55 27.76
N SER A 201 7.21 3.00 28.38
CA SER A 201 7.27 1.68 29.01
C SER A 201 7.59 0.56 28.02
N ILE A 202 7.03 0.62 26.81
CA ILE A 202 7.34 -0.35 25.74
C ILE A 202 8.80 -0.22 25.30
N SER A 203 9.32 1.01 25.18
CA SER A 203 10.71 1.29 24.79
C SER A 203 11.73 0.65 25.75
N HIS A 204 11.51 0.74 27.07
CA HIS A 204 12.37 0.07 28.06
C HIS A 204 12.43 -1.46 27.88
N ASN A 205 11.44 -2.06 27.21
CA ASN A 205 11.36 -3.50 26.93
C ASN A 205 11.27 -3.79 25.42
N PHE A 206 11.88 -2.95 24.58
CA PHE A 206 11.72 -3.01 23.12
C PHE A 206 11.94 -4.41 22.54
N LYS A 207 13.00 -5.12 22.97
CA LYS A 207 13.29 -6.48 22.47
C LYS A 207 12.14 -7.47 22.71
N LYS A 208 11.49 -7.40 23.88
CA LYS A 208 10.33 -8.25 24.21
C LYS A 208 9.12 -7.84 23.38
N PHE A 209 8.87 -6.55 23.26
CA PHE A 209 7.80 -6.02 22.41
C PHE A 209 7.97 -6.45 20.95
N TYR A 210 9.15 -6.25 20.36
CA TYR A 210 9.41 -6.63 18.98
C TYR A 210 9.34 -8.15 18.79
N GLY A 211 9.82 -8.94 19.76
CA GLY A 211 9.66 -10.39 19.76
C GLY A 211 8.19 -10.83 19.69
N LEU A 212 7.35 -10.24 20.55
CA LEU A 212 5.90 -10.47 20.55
C LEU A 212 5.24 -9.98 19.25
N TYR A 213 5.60 -8.79 18.76
CA TYR A 213 5.11 -8.24 17.50
C TYR A 213 5.40 -9.19 16.36
N LYS A 214 6.67 -9.60 16.24
CA LYS A 214 7.16 -10.54 15.24
C LYS A 214 6.38 -11.84 15.29
N GLN A 215 6.24 -12.46 16.46
CA GLN A 215 5.46 -13.71 16.61
C GLN A 215 4.00 -13.54 16.20
N THR A 216 3.40 -12.38 16.48
CA THR A 216 1.98 -12.13 16.16
C THR A 216 1.70 -12.00 14.66
N ILE A 217 2.70 -11.68 13.83
CA ILE A 217 2.54 -11.55 12.36
C ILE A 217 2.00 -12.85 11.73
N THR A 218 2.36 -14.03 12.28
CA THR A 218 1.88 -15.31 11.74
C THR A 218 0.37 -15.47 11.91
N GLU A 219 -0.20 -14.93 12.98
CA GLU A 219 -1.63 -14.99 13.29
C GLU A 219 -2.38 -13.81 12.65
N LEU A 220 -1.78 -12.62 12.63
CA LEU A 220 -2.32 -11.41 11.99
C LEU A 220 -1.35 -10.86 10.92
N PRO A 221 -1.43 -11.37 9.68
CA PRO A 221 -0.51 -10.99 8.62
C PRO A 221 -0.50 -9.49 8.27
N ILE A 222 -1.59 -8.75 8.55
CA ILE A 222 -1.67 -7.29 8.39
C ILE A 222 -0.58 -6.55 9.18
N LEU A 223 -0.10 -7.10 10.30
CA LEU A 223 1.03 -6.54 11.06
C LEU A 223 2.34 -6.54 10.27
N GLY A 224 2.53 -7.50 9.35
CA GLY A 224 3.67 -7.50 8.44
C GLY A 224 3.62 -6.32 7.45
N TYR A 225 2.42 -5.94 7.00
CA TYR A 225 2.22 -4.76 6.15
C TYR A 225 2.48 -3.47 6.90
N PHE A 226 2.03 -3.35 8.16
CA PHE A 226 2.35 -2.18 8.99
C PHE A 226 3.86 -2.05 9.21
N LEU A 227 4.53 -3.13 9.58
CA LEU A 227 5.98 -3.11 9.75
C LEU A 227 6.70 -2.73 8.46
N PHE A 228 6.28 -3.29 7.32
CA PHE A 228 6.85 -2.95 6.02
C PHE A 228 6.69 -1.46 5.69
N GLU A 229 5.49 -0.91 5.82
CA GLU A 229 5.24 0.49 5.47
C GLU A 229 5.91 1.47 6.44
N VAL A 230 5.98 1.16 7.74
CA VAL A 230 6.71 1.98 8.71
C VAL A 230 8.21 1.98 8.43
N LEU A 231 8.80 0.85 8.04
CA LEU A 231 10.20 0.81 7.62
C LEU A 231 10.43 1.55 6.30
N CYS A 232 9.50 1.44 5.35
CA CYS A 232 9.58 2.21 4.10
C CYS A 232 9.52 3.71 4.36
N GLU A 233 8.59 4.16 5.18
CA GLU A 233 8.45 5.55 5.62
C GLU A 233 9.72 6.05 6.31
N TYR A 234 10.23 5.31 7.28
CA TYR A 234 11.46 5.68 7.99
C TYR A 234 12.66 5.78 7.04
N ILE A 235 12.87 4.77 6.19
CA ILE A 235 13.97 4.79 5.21
C ILE A 235 13.80 5.96 4.24
N ALA A 236 12.59 6.14 3.69
CA ALA A 236 12.32 7.16 2.69
C ALA A 236 12.58 8.58 3.22
N LEU A 237 12.28 8.83 4.49
CA LEU A 237 12.33 10.15 5.10
C LEU A 237 13.66 10.47 5.77
N PHE A 238 14.39 9.48 6.31
CA PHE A 238 15.65 9.67 7.03
C PHE A 238 16.91 9.37 6.21
N GLN A 239 16.78 8.79 5.01
CA GLN A 239 17.91 8.58 4.10
C GLN A 239 18.60 9.88 3.67
N LYS A 240 19.89 9.76 3.37
CA LYS A 240 20.76 10.84 2.87
C LYS A 240 21.65 10.31 1.75
N GLY A 241 22.18 11.21 0.94
CA GLY A 241 23.17 10.90 -0.09
C GLY A 241 22.82 11.53 -1.43
N GLU A 242 23.78 11.49 -2.36
CA GLU A 242 23.66 12.20 -3.65
C GLU A 242 22.43 11.80 -4.45
N ASP A 243 22.09 10.51 -4.50
CA ASP A 243 20.87 10.03 -5.15
C ASP A 243 19.60 10.55 -4.47
N VAL A 244 19.58 10.59 -3.13
CA VAL A 244 18.45 11.09 -2.35
C VAL A 244 18.23 12.57 -2.66
N ASP A 245 19.29 13.37 -2.58
CA ASP A 245 19.23 14.79 -2.88
C ASP A 245 18.80 15.00 -4.33
N ARG A 246 19.38 14.26 -5.28
CA ARG A 246 19.04 14.34 -6.71
C ARG A 246 17.55 14.15 -6.96
N TYR A 247 16.94 13.12 -6.38
CA TYR A 247 15.51 12.85 -6.55
C TYR A 247 14.62 13.78 -5.71
N HIS A 248 15.09 14.24 -4.55
CA HIS A 248 14.41 15.26 -3.76
C HIS A 248 14.19 16.55 -4.57
N HIS A 249 15.19 17.00 -5.32
CA HIS A 249 15.07 18.18 -6.21
C HIS A 249 14.03 18.01 -7.32
N LEU A 250 13.67 16.77 -7.65
CA LEU A 250 12.62 16.45 -8.63
C LEU A 250 11.24 16.27 -7.98
N GLY A 251 11.12 16.45 -6.66
CA GLY A 251 9.89 16.17 -5.92
C GLY A 251 9.59 14.67 -5.79
N GLU A 252 10.62 13.81 -5.87
CA GLU A 252 10.48 12.35 -5.79
C GLU A 252 11.18 11.76 -4.55
N LEU A 253 10.52 10.80 -3.88
CA LEU A 253 11.18 9.98 -2.88
C LEU A 253 12.15 9.00 -3.57
N TYR A 254 13.39 8.90 -3.09
CA TYR A 254 14.31 7.88 -3.58
C TYR A 254 13.89 6.48 -3.12
N CYS A 255 13.57 5.61 -4.07
CA CYS A 255 12.89 4.35 -3.79
C CYS A 255 13.82 3.15 -3.62
N ALA A 256 15.07 3.23 -4.07
CA ALA A 256 15.92 2.06 -4.15
C ALA A 256 16.23 1.46 -2.77
N ASN A 257 16.46 2.30 -1.74
CA ASN A 257 16.82 1.84 -0.40
C ASN A 257 15.68 1.03 0.25
N PHE A 258 14.47 1.56 0.34
CA PHE A 258 13.39 0.79 0.98
C PHE A 258 12.97 -0.44 0.14
N LYS A 259 13.15 -0.42 -1.18
CA LYS A 259 12.94 -1.62 -2.01
C LYS A 259 14.02 -2.67 -1.79
N ASN A 260 15.28 -2.25 -1.66
CA ASN A 260 16.42 -3.12 -1.36
C ASN A 260 16.28 -3.79 0.00
N LEU A 261 15.67 -3.13 1.00
CA LEU A 261 15.38 -3.71 2.31
C LEU A 261 14.75 -5.10 2.19
N ILE A 262 13.69 -5.26 1.38
CA ILE A 262 13.00 -6.55 1.22
C ILE A 262 13.96 -7.66 0.80
N PHE A 263 14.82 -7.36 -0.19
CA PHE A 263 15.80 -8.32 -0.69
C PHE A 263 16.87 -8.67 0.35
N SER A 264 17.19 -7.73 1.24
CA SER A 264 18.22 -7.89 2.26
C SER A 264 17.73 -8.62 3.51
N VAL A 265 16.55 -8.28 4.04
CA VAL A 265 16.09 -8.77 5.35
C VAL A 265 15.08 -9.92 5.26
N CYS A 266 14.46 -10.12 4.10
CA CYS A 266 13.45 -11.16 3.88
C CYS A 266 13.57 -11.73 2.45
N PRO A 267 14.69 -12.38 2.08
CA PRO A 267 14.92 -12.85 0.71
C PRO A 267 13.85 -13.84 0.23
N ASP A 268 13.25 -14.64 1.10
CA ASP A 268 12.18 -15.58 0.71
C ASP A 268 10.89 -14.89 0.26
N LEU A 269 10.67 -13.63 0.68
CA LEU A 269 9.53 -12.82 0.23
C LEU A 269 9.59 -12.56 -1.29
N THR A 270 10.78 -12.62 -1.88
CA THR A 270 11.02 -12.37 -3.31
C THR A 270 10.47 -13.47 -4.22
N ARG A 271 9.97 -14.57 -3.67
CA ARG A 271 9.33 -15.65 -4.46
C ARG A 271 7.83 -15.46 -4.63
N SER A 272 7.15 -14.84 -3.67
CA SER A 272 5.68 -14.74 -3.63
C SER A 272 5.13 -13.35 -3.29
N PHE A 273 6.02 -12.37 -3.07
CA PHE A 273 5.76 -11.00 -2.60
C PHE A 273 4.51 -10.89 -1.73
N ASN A 274 4.56 -11.61 -0.62
CA ASN A 274 3.44 -11.74 0.29
C ASN A 274 3.79 -11.03 1.59
N LEU A 275 3.51 -9.73 1.71
CA LEU A 275 3.87 -8.91 2.89
C LEU A 275 3.32 -9.47 4.21
N GLY A 276 2.33 -10.36 4.16
CA GLY A 276 1.90 -11.14 5.34
C GLY A 276 2.94 -12.10 5.90
N LEU A 277 4.04 -12.34 5.18
CA LEU A 277 5.21 -13.11 5.58
C LEU A 277 6.42 -12.21 5.90
N PHE A 278 6.25 -10.88 5.85
CA PHE A 278 7.32 -9.94 6.16
C PHE A 278 7.54 -9.90 7.66
N GLN A 279 8.49 -10.72 8.13
CA GLN A 279 8.77 -10.96 9.54
C GLN A 279 10.30 -10.91 9.81
N PRO A 280 11.00 -9.82 9.44
CA PRO A 280 12.44 -9.73 9.59
C PRO A 280 12.89 -9.75 11.06
N ASN A 281 14.12 -10.24 11.31
CA ASN A 281 14.73 -10.03 12.62
C ASN A 281 15.13 -8.56 12.78
N PHE A 282 14.98 -8.04 14.00
CA PHE A 282 15.35 -6.64 14.27
C PHE A 282 16.82 -6.35 13.97
N ASN A 283 17.73 -7.27 14.31
CA ASN A 283 19.16 -7.10 14.04
C ASN A 283 19.47 -7.02 12.54
N ASP A 284 18.72 -7.73 11.69
CA ASP A 284 18.89 -7.67 10.24
C ASP A 284 18.42 -6.31 9.68
N ILE A 285 17.32 -5.76 10.24
CA ILE A 285 16.89 -4.39 9.94
C ILE A 285 17.97 -3.39 10.35
N VAL A 286 18.46 -3.46 11.59
CA VAL A 286 19.48 -2.54 12.11
C VAL A 286 20.72 -2.57 11.23
N LYS A 287 21.26 -3.77 10.95
CA LYS A 287 22.43 -3.94 10.08
C LYS A 287 22.21 -3.35 8.69
N TYR A 288 21.01 -3.51 8.12
CA TYR A 288 20.66 -2.92 6.84
C TYR A 288 20.65 -1.38 6.91
N LEU A 289 20.00 -0.81 7.91
CA LEU A 289 19.91 0.65 8.10
C LEU A 289 21.28 1.29 8.39
N GLU A 290 22.16 0.60 9.10
CA GLU A 290 23.57 1.00 9.28
C GLU A 290 24.32 1.00 7.93
N THR A 291 24.10 -0.02 7.10
CA THR A 291 24.76 -0.14 5.77
C THR A 291 24.41 1.01 4.83
N ILE A 292 23.18 1.54 4.93
CA ILE A 292 22.73 2.70 4.16
C ILE A 292 22.87 4.02 4.93
N ASN A 293 23.62 4.04 6.03
CA ASN A 293 23.96 5.22 6.83
C ASN A 293 22.75 6.01 7.36
N ILE A 294 21.62 5.34 7.64
CA ILE A 294 20.44 5.98 8.25
C ILE A 294 20.54 5.98 9.77
N ILE A 295 21.04 4.88 10.36
CA ILE A 295 21.21 4.75 11.79
C ILE A 295 22.66 4.48 12.16
N THR A 296 23.02 4.85 13.38
CA THR A 296 24.28 4.54 14.05
C THR A 296 23.96 3.90 15.41
N LYS A 297 24.97 3.41 16.11
CA LYS A 297 24.82 2.90 17.48
C LYS A 297 24.25 3.95 18.45
N GLU A 298 24.44 5.23 18.16
CA GLU A 298 24.03 6.34 19.04
C GLU A 298 22.55 6.71 18.89
N ASN A 299 21.95 6.44 17.72
CA ASN A 299 20.56 6.82 17.43
C ASN A 299 19.59 5.63 17.31
N ILE A 300 20.05 4.41 17.58
CA ILE A 300 19.21 3.19 17.53
C ILE A 300 17.96 3.30 18.42
N SER A 301 18.07 3.87 19.62
CA SER A 301 16.93 4.05 20.52
C SER A 301 15.89 5.03 19.97
N SER A 302 16.32 6.00 19.14
CA SER A 302 15.38 6.90 18.45
C SER A 302 14.60 6.16 17.37
N PHE A 303 15.25 5.25 16.63
CA PHE A 303 14.59 4.37 15.68
C PHE A 303 13.61 3.40 16.35
N GLU A 304 14.01 2.78 17.47
CA GLU A 304 13.14 1.90 18.26
C GLU A 304 11.88 2.66 18.73
N ASN A 305 12.05 3.88 19.25
CA ASN A 305 10.95 4.73 19.68
C ASN A 305 10.02 5.10 18.51
N TYR A 306 10.59 5.49 17.36
CA TYR A 306 9.81 5.76 16.15
C TYR A 306 8.95 4.55 15.76
N LEU A 307 9.57 3.37 15.73
CA LEU A 307 8.90 2.13 15.36
C LEU A 307 7.74 1.80 16.33
N ILE A 308 7.97 1.92 17.64
CA ILE A 308 6.91 1.72 18.65
C ILE A 308 5.76 2.69 18.41
N GLN A 309 6.06 3.99 18.35
CA GLN A 309 5.05 5.04 18.25
C GLN A 309 4.21 4.86 16.98
N ARG A 310 4.86 4.65 15.83
CA ARG A 310 4.17 4.53 14.55
C ARG A 310 3.35 3.24 14.44
N LEU A 311 3.88 2.10 14.89
CA LEU A 311 3.14 0.84 14.89
C LEU A 311 1.95 0.88 15.85
N ARG A 312 2.13 1.45 17.05
CA ARG A 312 1.06 1.64 18.02
C ARG A 312 -0.05 2.51 17.44
N TYR A 313 0.31 3.63 16.81
CA TYR A 313 -0.63 4.50 16.13
C TYR A 313 -1.45 3.76 15.06
N LEU A 314 -0.77 3.06 14.14
CA LEU A 314 -1.43 2.33 13.07
C LEU A 314 -2.36 1.23 13.62
N ILE A 315 -1.91 0.47 14.62
CA ILE A 315 -2.73 -0.59 15.21
C ILE A 315 -3.99 -0.01 15.85
N ILE A 316 -3.85 1.03 16.68
CA ILE A 316 -5.00 1.66 17.34
C ILE A 316 -5.97 2.26 16.32
N ASN A 317 -5.47 2.91 15.27
CA ASN A 317 -6.32 3.64 14.32
C ASN A 317 -6.80 2.81 13.13
N ARG A 318 -6.31 1.58 12.95
CA ARG A 318 -6.66 0.71 11.82
C ARG A 318 -7.31 -0.60 12.20
N PHE A 319 -7.30 -1.00 13.48
CA PHE A 319 -7.95 -2.23 13.93
C PHE A 319 -9.29 -2.00 14.63
N TYR A 320 -9.45 -0.87 15.31
CA TYR A 320 -10.64 -0.57 16.10
C TYR A 320 -11.64 0.25 15.28
N HIS A 321 -12.93 -0.01 15.49
CA HIS A 321 -13.98 0.87 14.98
C HIS A 321 -13.91 2.22 15.69
N ASN A 322 -14.31 3.30 15.01
CA ASN A 322 -14.13 4.71 15.40
C ASN A 322 -14.82 5.07 16.73
N VAL A 323 -14.25 4.63 17.85
CA VAL A 323 -14.63 5.09 19.17
C VAL A 323 -13.72 6.26 19.46
N LYS A 324 -14.26 7.48 19.34
CA LYS A 324 -13.74 8.65 20.08
C LYS A 324 -13.35 8.13 21.44
N HIS A 325 -12.05 8.11 21.74
CA HIS A 325 -11.48 7.48 22.91
C HIS A 325 -12.14 8.01 24.19
N GLU A 326 -13.25 7.40 24.61
CA GLU A 326 -13.69 7.50 25.99
C GLU A 326 -12.63 6.75 26.79
N SER A 327 -11.75 7.54 27.38
CA SER A 327 -10.51 7.16 28.06
C SER A 327 -10.71 6.23 29.26
N ASN A 328 -11.95 5.88 29.62
CA ASN A 328 -12.29 5.18 30.85
C ASN A 328 -12.63 3.69 30.73
N THR A 329 -12.70 3.09 29.53
CA THR A 329 -13.14 1.67 29.39
C THR A 329 -12.06 0.67 28.91
N LYS A 330 -10.81 1.10 28.66
CA LYS A 330 -9.82 0.22 28.00
C LYS A 330 -9.11 -0.82 28.86
N LYS A 331 -8.93 -0.62 30.18
CA LYS A 331 -8.17 -1.59 31.00
C LYS A 331 -8.83 -2.98 31.08
N SER A 332 -10.12 -3.09 30.77
CA SER A 332 -10.88 -4.34 30.83
C SER A 332 -11.41 -4.82 29.47
N PHE A 333 -11.09 -4.17 28.34
CA PHE A 333 -11.66 -4.56 27.04
C PHE A 333 -11.35 -6.03 26.71
N TRP A 334 -10.07 -6.40 26.67
CA TRP A 334 -9.63 -7.77 26.38
C TRP A 334 -9.99 -8.78 27.48
N GLN A 335 -10.30 -8.31 28.70
CA GLN A 335 -10.72 -9.17 29.81
C GLN A 335 -12.22 -9.51 29.74
N ASN A 336 -13.05 -8.59 29.24
CA ASN A 336 -14.50 -8.71 29.19
C ASN A 336 -15.05 -8.95 27.77
N ILE A 337 -14.16 -9.25 26.82
CA ILE A 337 -14.52 -9.45 25.42
C ILE A 337 -15.30 -10.74 25.23
N GLU A 338 -16.39 -10.69 24.48
CA GLU A 338 -17.05 -11.90 24.02
C GLU A 338 -16.40 -12.40 22.72
N TRP A 339 -15.96 -13.65 22.72
CA TRP A 339 -15.29 -14.25 21.57
C TRP A 339 -16.27 -14.82 20.54
N ASN A 340 -17.13 -13.96 19.99
CA ASN A 340 -18.04 -14.30 18.90
C ASN A 340 -18.05 -13.17 17.85
N LEU A 341 -18.34 -13.52 16.59
CA LEU A 341 -18.25 -12.56 15.49
C LEU A 341 -19.20 -11.37 15.67
N ASN A 342 -20.40 -11.61 16.18
CA ASN A 342 -21.43 -10.57 16.40
C ASN A 342 -20.97 -9.50 17.40
N TYR A 343 -20.25 -9.88 18.46
CA TYR A 343 -19.68 -8.92 19.39
C TYR A 343 -18.49 -8.20 18.75
N LEU A 344 -17.55 -8.95 18.17
CA LEU A 344 -16.30 -8.41 17.62
C LEU A 344 -16.56 -7.42 16.47
N GLN A 345 -17.60 -7.61 15.65
CA GLN A 345 -17.92 -6.70 14.54
C GLN A 345 -18.32 -5.30 14.99
N HIS A 346 -18.74 -5.10 16.24
CA HIS A 346 -19.07 -3.77 16.75
C HIS A 346 -17.83 -2.99 17.23
N GLN A 347 -16.74 -3.69 17.57
CA GLN A 347 -15.56 -3.10 18.20
C GLN A 347 -14.33 -3.13 17.29
N LEU A 348 -14.20 -4.18 16.49
CA LEU A 348 -13.00 -4.56 15.74
C LEU A 348 -13.30 -4.82 14.26
N THR A 349 -14.33 -4.20 13.70
CA THR A 349 -14.72 -4.40 12.29
C THR A 349 -13.54 -4.27 11.31
N PRO A 350 -12.67 -3.24 11.43
CA PRO A 350 -11.51 -3.14 10.54
C PRO A 350 -10.55 -4.33 10.65
N LEU A 351 -10.25 -4.77 11.88
CA LEU A 351 -9.39 -5.93 12.13
C LEU A 351 -10.03 -7.23 11.59
N LEU A 352 -11.33 -7.43 11.81
CA LEU A 352 -12.05 -8.56 11.25
C LEU A 352 -11.96 -8.59 9.73
N GLY A 353 -12.20 -7.47 9.06
CA GLY A 353 -12.11 -7.39 7.62
C GLY A 353 -10.72 -7.74 7.08
N HIS A 354 -9.66 -7.22 7.69
CA HIS A 354 -8.28 -7.57 7.31
C HIS A 354 -7.98 -9.06 7.53
N THR A 355 -8.41 -9.62 8.66
CA THR A 355 -8.19 -11.04 9.00
C THR A 355 -8.97 -11.96 8.07
N ILE A 356 -10.27 -11.71 7.87
CA ILE A 356 -11.14 -12.49 6.99
C ILE A 356 -10.64 -12.42 5.55
N HIS A 357 -10.30 -11.22 5.05
CA HIS A 357 -9.76 -11.05 3.70
C HIS A 357 -8.53 -11.91 3.46
N ARG A 358 -7.69 -12.04 4.49
CA ARG A 358 -6.49 -12.86 4.43
C ARG A 358 -6.79 -14.36 4.50
N LEU A 359 -7.66 -14.79 5.42
CA LEU A 359 -8.02 -16.19 5.58
C LEU A 359 -8.77 -16.74 4.36
N LEU A 360 -9.62 -15.94 3.72
CA LEU A 360 -10.28 -16.29 2.45
C LEU A 360 -9.26 -16.66 1.35
N ARG A 361 -8.05 -16.08 1.35
CA ARG A 361 -6.97 -16.43 0.39
C ARG A 361 -6.29 -17.77 0.67
N ASN A 362 -6.56 -18.38 1.83
CA ASN A 362 -5.95 -19.64 2.25
C ASN A 362 -6.96 -20.81 2.27
N MET A 363 -8.24 -20.55 1.96
CA MET A 363 -9.27 -21.59 1.90
C MET A 363 -9.06 -22.56 0.73
N HIS A 364 -9.62 -23.76 0.84
CA HIS A 364 -9.43 -24.87 -0.09
C HIS A 364 -9.74 -24.56 -1.57
N ARG A 365 -10.65 -23.61 -1.84
CA ARG A 365 -11.04 -23.21 -3.21
C ARG A 365 -10.25 -22.03 -3.77
N TYR A 366 -9.16 -21.63 -3.12
CA TYR A 366 -8.21 -20.66 -3.66
C TYR A 366 -7.40 -21.26 -4.82
N PRO A 367 -7.11 -20.50 -5.91
CA PRO A 367 -7.47 -19.10 -6.15
C PRO A 367 -8.87 -18.88 -6.74
N ASN A 368 -9.49 -19.93 -7.27
CA ASN A 368 -10.63 -19.85 -8.20
C ASN A 368 -11.86 -19.15 -7.60
N PHE A 369 -12.11 -19.33 -6.31
CA PHE A 369 -13.28 -18.77 -5.64
C PHE A 369 -13.02 -17.39 -5.01
N TYR A 370 -11.81 -17.17 -4.48
CA TYR A 370 -11.43 -15.90 -3.87
C TYR A 370 -11.48 -14.72 -4.86
N PHE A 371 -11.30 -14.99 -6.16
CA PHE A 371 -11.42 -13.98 -7.22
C PHE A 371 -12.72 -13.17 -7.16
N TYR A 372 -13.86 -13.78 -6.79
CA TYR A 372 -15.14 -13.08 -6.71
C TYR A 372 -15.15 -11.96 -5.67
N PHE A 373 -14.51 -12.17 -4.51
CA PHE A 373 -14.41 -11.15 -3.47
C PHE A 373 -13.56 -9.96 -3.94
N ASP A 374 -12.42 -10.23 -4.59
CA ASP A 374 -11.57 -9.17 -5.13
C ASP A 374 -12.25 -8.44 -6.31
N GLN A 375 -12.93 -9.16 -7.20
CA GLN A 375 -13.64 -8.57 -8.35
C GLN A 375 -14.82 -7.71 -7.88
N TYR A 376 -15.56 -8.15 -6.87
CA TYR A 376 -16.64 -7.36 -6.29
C TYR A 376 -16.12 -6.08 -5.63
N LYS A 377 -15.01 -6.17 -4.88
CA LYS A 377 -14.32 -5.00 -4.32
C LYS A 377 -13.85 -4.05 -5.42
N ALA A 378 -13.31 -4.57 -6.53
CA ALA A 378 -12.89 -3.77 -7.67
C ALA A 378 -14.07 -3.03 -8.33
N LEU A 379 -15.21 -3.69 -8.51
CA LEU A 379 -16.43 -3.04 -9.01
C LEU A 379 -16.89 -1.90 -8.09
N GLN A 380 -16.86 -2.12 -6.77
CA GLN A 380 -17.23 -1.07 -5.81
C GLN A 380 -16.31 0.15 -5.90
N ILE A 381 -14.99 -0.05 -5.97
CA ILE A 381 -14.05 1.08 -6.01
C ILE A 381 -14.08 1.81 -7.35
N TRP A 382 -14.23 1.11 -8.47
CA TRP A 382 -14.41 1.74 -9.79
C TRP A 382 -15.64 2.63 -9.82
N ASN A 383 -16.75 2.16 -9.23
CA ASN A 383 -17.95 2.95 -9.10
C ASN A 383 -17.73 4.18 -8.19
N TYR A 384 -17.01 4.01 -7.07
CA TYR A 384 -16.65 5.14 -6.21
C TYR A 384 -15.79 6.17 -6.95
N TRP A 385 -14.77 5.72 -7.68
CA TRP A 385 -13.89 6.59 -8.46
C TRP A 385 -14.65 7.34 -9.55
N ASN A 386 -15.55 6.66 -10.28
CA ASN A 386 -16.34 7.31 -11.32
C ASN A 386 -17.27 8.39 -10.74
N HIS A 387 -17.94 8.12 -9.61
CA HIS A 387 -18.80 9.10 -8.94
C HIS A 387 -18.03 10.30 -8.36
N ASN A 388 -16.77 10.10 -7.98
CA ASN A 388 -15.91 11.17 -7.45
C ASN A 388 -14.95 11.73 -8.51
N HIS A 389 -15.14 11.37 -9.78
CA HIS A 389 -14.31 11.79 -10.91
C HIS A 389 -12.81 11.52 -10.75
N ILE A 390 -12.43 10.45 -10.03
CA ILE A 390 -11.04 10.02 -9.80
C ILE A 390 -10.58 9.16 -10.98
N ALA A 391 -9.67 9.69 -11.80
CA ALA A 391 -9.05 8.92 -12.88
C ALA A 391 -7.74 8.25 -12.46
N LEU A 392 -6.96 8.90 -11.59
CA LEU A 392 -5.57 8.54 -11.30
C LEU A 392 -5.30 8.36 -9.78
N PRO A 393 -5.82 7.29 -9.14
CA PRO A 393 -5.59 7.06 -7.73
C PRO A 393 -4.13 6.71 -7.44
N TYR A 394 -3.49 7.35 -6.46
CA TYR A 394 -2.12 7.01 -6.02
C TYR A 394 -2.10 6.24 -4.69
N ASN A 395 -0.95 5.65 -4.31
CA ASN A 395 -0.82 5.02 -2.99
C ASN A 395 -0.65 6.08 -1.89
N ALA A 396 -1.67 6.26 -1.05
CA ALA A 396 -1.68 7.30 -0.03
C ALA A 396 -0.96 6.93 1.27
N VAL A 397 -0.47 5.69 1.44
CA VAL A 397 0.34 5.33 2.62
C VAL A 397 1.64 6.16 2.65
N LEU A 398 2.30 6.25 1.50
CA LEU A 398 3.48 7.08 1.27
C LEU A 398 3.58 7.37 -0.24
N PRO A 399 3.80 8.62 -0.69
CA PRO A 399 3.83 8.98 -2.11
C PRO A 399 5.13 8.54 -2.81
N LYS A 400 5.32 7.22 -2.91
CA LYS A 400 6.52 6.55 -3.44
C LYS A 400 6.65 6.60 -4.97
N GLY A 401 5.67 7.18 -5.67
CA GLY A 401 5.56 7.12 -7.14
C GLY A 401 4.62 6.01 -7.65
N GLU A 402 3.81 5.42 -6.78
CA GLU A 402 2.81 4.41 -7.17
C GLU A 402 1.50 5.12 -7.56
N ILE A 403 1.14 5.03 -8.84
CA ILE A 403 -0.08 5.66 -9.37
C ILE A 403 -0.86 4.66 -10.22
N GLY A 404 -2.17 4.72 -10.12
CA GLY A 404 -3.11 3.84 -10.77
C GLY A 404 -3.81 4.54 -11.92
N ILE A 405 -4.30 3.75 -12.87
CA ILE A 405 -5.33 4.16 -13.82
C ILE A 405 -6.65 3.50 -13.39
N ASN A 406 -7.71 4.29 -13.23
CA ASN A 406 -9.08 3.77 -13.09
C ASN A 406 -9.50 3.14 -14.44
N PRO A 407 -9.57 1.79 -14.54
CA PRO A 407 -9.82 1.13 -15.81
C PRO A 407 -11.27 1.26 -16.28
N ALA A 408 -12.17 1.73 -15.41
CA ALA A 408 -13.59 1.89 -15.68
C ALA A 408 -13.99 3.35 -15.96
N ASN A 409 -13.02 4.27 -16.10
CA ASN A 409 -13.32 5.65 -16.45
C ASN A 409 -13.89 5.70 -17.88
N PRO A 410 -15.16 6.10 -18.07
CA PRO A 410 -15.83 5.96 -19.37
C PRO A 410 -15.39 7.00 -20.41
N SER A 411 -14.71 8.06 -20.01
CA SER A 411 -14.39 9.20 -20.88
C SER A 411 -12.90 9.37 -21.13
N MET A 412 -12.06 8.58 -20.44
CA MET A 412 -10.60 8.65 -20.59
C MET A 412 -10.16 8.10 -21.93
N LYS A 413 -9.43 8.92 -22.70
CA LYS A 413 -8.77 8.49 -23.93
C LYS A 413 -7.34 8.11 -23.62
N TYR A 414 -6.82 7.11 -24.32
CA TYR A 414 -5.46 6.65 -24.11
C TYR A 414 -4.83 6.08 -25.37
N ARG A 415 -3.50 6.13 -25.42
CA ARG A 415 -2.66 5.46 -26.42
C ARG A 415 -1.52 4.74 -25.70
N ILE A 416 -1.18 3.54 -26.15
CA ILE A 416 -0.20 2.69 -25.48
C ILE A 416 0.95 2.44 -26.44
N PHE A 417 2.17 2.67 -25.99
CA PHE A 417 3.38 2.52 -26.79
C PHE A 417 4.33 1.50 -26.17
N SER A 418 4.97 0.70 -27.03
CA SER A 418 6.23 0.08 -26.65
C SER A 418 7.30 1.17 -26.48
N THR A 419 8.31 0.89 -25.65
CA THR A 419 9.33 1.87 -25.31
C THR A 419 10.73 1.33 -25.43
N LYS A 420 11.66 2.23 -25.71
CA LYS A 420 13.09 2.02 -25.51
C LYS A 420 13.57 2.92 -24.38
N ILE A 421 14.28 2.33 -23.42
CA ILE A 421 14.90 3.07 -22.32
C ILE A 421 16.30 3.53 -22.71
N TRP A 422 16.68 4.72 -22.28
CA TRP A 422 18.04 5.26 -22.39
C TRP A 422 18.37 6.12 -21.17
N HIS A 423 19.66 6.31 -20.90
CA HIS A 423 20.13 7.03 -19.72
C HIS A 423 20.83 8.32 -20.09
N LYS A 424 20.58 9.38 -19.32
CA LYS A 424 21.30 10.65 -19.44
C LYS A 424 21.31 11.38 -18.10
N ASN A 425 22.48 11.92 -17.73
CA ASN A 425 22.66 12.72 -16.51
C ASN A 425 22.14 12.02 -15.23
N GLY A 426 22.32 10.69 -15.13
CA GLY A 426 21.87 9.91 -13.97
C GLY A 426 20.37 9.60 -13.92
N TYR A 427 19.62 9.87 -14.99
CA TYR A 427 18.19 9.56 -15.09
C TYR A 427 17.88 8.63 -16.26
N SER A 428 16.81 7.85 -16.11
CA SER A 428 16.20 7.05 -17.17
C SER A 428 15.16 7.84 -17.94
N TYR A 429 15.19 7.71 -19.26
CA TYR A 429 14.23 8.31 -20.19
C TYR A 429 13.67 7.26 -21.14
N LEU A 430 12.47 7.51 -21.63
CA LEU A 430 11.74 6.67 -22.55
C LEU A 430 11.62 7.35 -23.92
N SER A 431 11.75 6.56 -24.97
CA SER A 431 11.37 6.91 -26.33
C SER A 431 10.11 6.13 -26.72
N LYS A 432 9.15 6.82 -27.35
CA LYS A 432 7.99 6.17 -27.97
C LYS A 432 8.47 5.43 -29.21
N GLU A 433 8.23 4.12 -29.26
CA GLU A 433 8.58 3.29 -30.42
C GLU A 433 7.32 3.04 -31.25
N GLN A 434 6.61 1.94 -30.97
CA GLN A 434 5.42 1.54 -31.73
C GLN A 434 4.16 1.69 -30.87
N GLU A 435 3.11 2.28 -31.45
CA GLU A 435 1.78 2.23 -30.85
C GLU A 435 1.22 0.81 -30.91
N LEU A 436 0.80 0.29 -29.77
CA LEU A 436 0.29 -1.05 -29.59
C LEU A 436 -1.23 -1.00 -29.57
N PRO A 437 -1.93 -1.90 -30.29
CA PRO A 437 -3.39 -1.98 -30.32
C PRO A 437 -3.91 -2.67 -29.05
N LEU A 438 -3.61 -2.11 -27.88
CA LEU A 438 -3.99 -2.64 -26.58
C LEU A 438 -5.17 -1.84 -26.00
N MET A 439 -6.05 -2.52 -25.28
CA MET A 439 -7.17 -1.91 -24.57
C MET A 439 -7.02 -2.04 -23.06
N ILE A 440 -7.44 -1.01 -22.31
CA ILE A 440 -7.62 -1.07 -20.87
C ILE A 440 -9.00 -1.67 -20.60
N GLU A 441 -9.05 -2.81 -19.91
CA GLU A 441 -10.32 -3.47 -19.58
C GLU A 441 -10.61 -3.35 -18.07
N PRO A 442 -11.84 -2.95 -17.67
CA PRO A 442 -12.28 -2.93 -16.27
C PRO A 442 -12.56 -4.34 -15.77
N ARG A 443 -11.49 -5.13 -15.69
CA ARG A 443 -11.48 -6.51 -15.20
C ARG A 443 -10.18 -6.74 -14.43
N LEU A 444 -10.27 -7.46 -13.32
CA LEU A 444 -9.09 -7.91 -12.61
C LEU A 444 -8.39 -9.01 -13.40
N ALA A 445 -7.06 -8.93 -13.48
CA ALA A 445 -6.24 -10.02 -13.97
C ALA A 445 -6.43 -11.26 -13.09
N GLU A 446 -6.44 -12.43 -13.73
CA GLU A 446 -6.39 -13.69 -13.00
C GLU A 446 -5.10 -13.75 -12.16
N LEU A 447 -5.15 -14.39 -11.00
CA LEU A 447 -4.04 -14.39 -10.04
C LEU A 447 -2.73 -14.99 -10.60
N ASN A 448 -2.84 -15.90 -11.57
CA ASN A 448 -1.73 -16.50 -12.32
C ASN A 448 -1.01 -15.50 -13.27
N MET A 449 -1.66 -14.39 -13.66
CA MET A 449 -1.16 -13.36 -14.58
C MET A 449 -0.50 -12.17 -13.85
N LEU A 450 -0.49 -12.14 -12.51
CA LEU A 450 0.07 -11.02 -11.75
C LEU A 450 1.58 -11.14 -11.49
N LEU A 451 2.30 -10.01 -11.52
CA LEU A 451 3.75 -9.89 -11.28
C LEU A 451 4.22 -10.64 -10.01
N MET A 452 3.38 -10.69 -8.98
CA MET A 452 3.79 -11.00 -7.61
C MET A 452 3.17 -12.27 -7.02
N ARG A 453 2.33 -13.02 -7.73
CA ARG A 453 1.42 -14.00 -7.07
C ARG A 453 1.45 -15.44 -7.60
N LYS A 454 2.45 -15.83 -8.40
CA LYS A 454 2.59 -17.23 -8.82
C LYS A 454 3.27 -18.03 -7.70
N LYS A 455 2.52 -18.90 -7.00
CA LYS A 455 3.12 -20.00 -6.24
C LYS A 455 3.69 -20.97 -7.30
N SER A 456 5.01 -21.09 -7.35
CA SER A 456 5.69 -22.13 -8.13
C SER A 456 5.48 -23.49 -7.52
#